data_AF-A0A3N1GBP9-F1
#
_entry.id   AF-A0A3N1GBP9-F1
#
_cell.length_a   1.000
_cell.length_b   1.000
_cell.length_c   1.000
_cell.angle_alpha   90.00
_cell.angle_beta   90.00
_cell.angle_gamma   90.00
#
_symmetry.space_group_name_H-M   'P 1'
#
loop_
_entity.id
_entity.type
_entity.pdbx_description
1 polymer ?
#
loop_
_entity_poly.entity_id
_entity_poly.type
_entity_poly.pdbx_seq_one_letter_code
_entity_poly.pdbx_strand_id
1 'polypeptide(L)'
;MENNPHVPNSVEAREALAHIDTAQRAVRDAPWPTWIYPVNALLLGAMTLTFALGDDGFVFLLATSAALIAVNMLAGYRMGAPFTLPTSRAFLASAGAAGACVLTAFIAADLTAQPWPIVVLAIAAAAFYLAGGVAHRRSTGAPR
;
A
#
# COMPACT_ATOMS: atom_id res chain seq x y z
N MET A 1 43.43 -25.51 -20.53
CA MET A 1 43.17 -24.26 -19.78
C MET A 1 42.09 -24.58 -18.77
N GLU A 2 42.46 -24.77 -17.50
CA GLU A 2 41.49 -24.91 -16.42
C GLU A 2 40.80 -23.56 -16.18
N ASN A 3 39.48 -23.53 -16.37
CA ASN A 3 38.64 -22.43 -15.90
C ASN A 3 38.52 -22.58 -14.39
N ASN A 4 39.39 -21.93 -13.62
CA ASN A 4 39.14 -21.75 -12.19
C ASN A 4 37.88 -20.87 -12.05
N PRO A 5 36.77 -21.38 -11.47
CA PRO A 5 35.60 -20.54 -11.25
C PRO A 5 36.00 -19.41 -10.29
N HIS A 6 35.91 -18.17 -10.75
CA HIS A 6 36.11 -17.00 -9.92
C HIS A 6 35.10 -17.06 -8.76
N VAL A 7 35.60 -17.25 -7.54
CA VAL A 7 34.78 -17.18 -6.33
C VAL A 7 34.89 -15.74 -5.81
N PRO A 8 33.80 -14.95 -5.84
CA PRO A 8 33.85 -13.56 -5.39
C PRO A 8 34.29 -13.47 -3.93
N ASN A 9 35.20 -12.53 -3.64
CA ASN A 9 35.53 -12.22 -2.25
C ASN A 9 34.36 -11.47 -1.58
N SER A 10 34.42 -11.30 -0.26
CA SER A 10 33.33 -10.69 0.52
C SER A 10 33.01 -9.25 0.12
N VAL A 11 33.99 -8.50 -0.41
CA VAL A 11 33.82 -7.12 -0.88
C VAL A 11 33.08 -7.11 -2.21
N GLU A 12 33.50 -7.93 -3.17
CA GLU A 12 32.83 -8.10 -4.47
C GLU A 12 31.39 -8.58 -4.31
N ALA A 13 31.15 -9.53 -3.38
CA ALA A 13 29.80 -9.99 -3.06
C ALA A 13 28.93 -8.85 -2.47
N ARG A 14 29.50 -8.02 -1.59
CA ARG A 14 28.79 -6.86 -1.02
C ARG A 14 28.47 -5.81 -2.08
N GLU A 15 29.40 -5.52 -2.98
CA GLU A 15 29.19 -4.57 -4.08
C GLU A 15 28.12 -5.07 -5.06
N ALA A 16 28.15 -6.36 -5.42
CA ALA A 16 27.12 -6.97 -6.26
C ALA A 16 25.73 -6.88 -5.61
N LEU A 17 25.62 -7.15 -4.30
CA LEU A 17 24.36 -7.01 -3.55
C LEU A 17 23.88 -5.55 -3.49
N ALA A 18 24.78 -4.59 -3.29
CA ALA A 18 24.43 -3.17 -3.29
C ALA A 18 23.91 -2.71 -4.67
N HIS A 19 24.47 -3.24 -5.75
CA HIS A 19 24.03 -2.95 -7.10
C HIS A 19 22.63 -3.52 -7.38
N ILE A 20 22.38 -4.76 -6.94
CA ILE A 20 21.05 -5.40 -7.01
C ILE A 20 20.02 -4.60 -6.21
N ASP A 21 20.34 -4.18 -4.99
CA ASP A 21 19.44 -3.39 -4.14
C ASP A 21 19.11 -2.04 -4.79
N THR A 22 20.10 -1.39 -5.40
CA THR A 22 19.88 -0.13 -6.15
C THR A 22 18.94 -0.35 -7.34
N ALA A 23 19.13 -1.42 -8.12
CA ALA A 23 18.25 -1.77 -9.22
C ALA A 23 16.83 -2.12 -8.77
N GLN A 24 16.68 -2.85 -7.66
CA GLN A 24 15.38 -3.16 -7.07
C GLN A 24 14.65 -1.92 -6.58
N ARG A 25 15.36 -0.97 -5.96
CA ARG A 25 14.78 0.32 -5.55
C ARG A 25 14.32 1.14 -6.76
N ALA A 26 15.11 1.18 -7.83
CA ALA A 26 14.74 1.90 -9.05
C ALA A 26 13.41 1.37 -9.66
N VAL A 27 13.15 0.06 -9.59
CA VAL A 27 11.89 -0.53 -10.02
C VAL A 27 10.75 -0.23 -9.02
N ARG A 28 11.02 -0.31 -7.71
CA ARG A 28 10.01 -0.08 -6.65
C ARG A 28 9.55 1.36 -6.55
N ASP A 29 10.46 2.30 -6.76
CA ASP A 29 10.21 3.74 -6.68
C ASP A 29 9.81 4.34 -8.03
N ALA A 30 9.43 3.49 -9.00
CA ALA A 30 8.77 3.94 -10.21
C ALA A 30 7.44 4.63 -9.86
N PRO A 31 7.05 5.68 -10.60
CA PRO A 31 5.78 6.35 -10.35
C PRO A 31 4.61 5.41 -10.65
N TRP A 32 3.73 5.24 -9.66
CA TRP A 32 2.54 4.40 -9.84
C TRP A 32 1.49 5.10 -10.70
N PRO A 33 0.57 4.35 -11.34
CA PRO A 33 -0.56 4.94 -12.03
C PRO A 33 -1.35 5.88 -11.11
N THR A 34 -1.55 7.13 -11.53
CA THR A 34 -2.11 8.18 -10.67
C THR A 34 -3.49 7.87 -10.11
N TRP A 35 -4.29 7.10 -10.86
CA TRP A 35 -5.64 6.68 -10.46
C TRP A 35 -5.65 5.71 -9.26
N ILE A 36 -4.53 5.03 -8.96
CA ILE A 36 -4.52 4.02 -7.89
C ILE A 36 -4.72 4.65 -6.50
N TYR A 37 -4.21 5.87 -6.28
CA TYR A 37 -4.32 6.54 -4.99
C TYR A 37 -5.77 6.88 -4.62
N PRO A 38 -6.55 7.58 -5.46
CA PRO A 38 -7.95 7.83 -5.15
C PRO A 38 -8.77 6.53 -5.11
N VAL A 39 -8.47 5.52 -5.94
CA VAL A 39 -9.20 4.24 -5.88
C VAL A 39 -8.94 3.50 -4.57
N ASN A 40 -7.67 3.34 -4.15
CA ASN A 40 -7.35 2.68 -2.88
C ASN A 40 -7.88 3.48 -1.67
N ALA A 41 -7.86 4.81 -1.74
CA ALA A 41 -8.46 5.64 -0.68
C ALA A 41 -9.97 5.41 -0.56
N LEU A 42 -10.69 5.37 -1.68
CA LEU A 42 -12.12 5.06 -1.69
C LEU A 42 -12.40 3.65 -1.20
N LEU A 43 -11.62 2.66 -1.64
CA LEU A 43 -11.78 1.27 -1.22
C LEU A 43 -11.49 1.07 0.26
N LEU A 44 -10.47 1.73 0.83
CA LEU A 44 -10.20 1.70 2.26
C LEU A 44 -11.29 2.40 3.07
N GLY A 45 -11.78 3.55 2.60
CA GLY A 45 -12.93 4.21 3.22
C GLY A 45 -14.18 3.34 3.19
N ALA A 46 -14.50 2.72 2.05
CA ALA A 46 -15.62 1.80 1.88
C ALA A 46 -15.47 0.56 2.76
N MET A 47 -14.28 -0.04 2.79
CA MET A 47 -13.94 -1.17 3.67
C MET A 47 -14.10 -0.82 5.15
N THR A 48 -13.77 0.42 5.55
CA THR A 48 -13.99 0.88 6.92
C THR A 48 -15.49 1.02 7.22
N LEU A 49 -16.28 1.53 6.26
CA LEU A 49 -17.73 1.69 6.42
C LEU A 49 -18.48 0.37 6.53
N THR A 50 -17.93 -0.75 6.07
CA THR A 50 -18.63 -2.05 6.17
C THR A 50 -18.93 -2.43 7.61
N PHE A 51 -18.12 -1.97 8.57
CA PHE A 51 -18.36 -2.22 10.00
C PHE A 51 -19.60 -1.49 10.54
N ALA A 52 -20.07 -0.43 9.88
CA ALA A 52 -21.32 0.24 10.25
C ALA A 52 -22.57 -0.55 9.84
N LEU A 53 -22.41 -1.61 9.04
CA LEU A 53 -23.50 -2.47 8.57
C LEU A 53 -23.78 -3.66 9.52
N GLY A 54 -23.01 -3.81 10.60
CA GLY A 54 -23.15 -4.94 11.52
C GLY A 54 -22.96 -6.29 10.82
N ASP A 55 -23.85 -7.25 11.09
CA ASP A 55 -23.77 -8.63 10.57
C ASP A 55 -23.82 -8.71 9.04
N ASP A 56 -24.50 -7.76 8.38
CA ASP A 56 -24.60 -7.70 6.90
C ASP A 56 -23.30 -7.19 6.25
N GLY A 57 -22.37 -6.64 7.04
CA GLY A 57 -21.14 -6.02 6.55
C GLY A 57 -20.11 -7.00 5.98
N PHE A 58 -20.18 -8.28 6.35
CA PHE A 58 -19.14 -9.26 6.01
C PHE A 58 -18.95 -9.47 4.51
N VAL A 59 -20.05 -9.55 3.74
CA VAL A 59 -19.98 -9.72 2.28
C VAL A 59 -19.32 -8.51 1.63
N PHE A 60 -19.67 -7.30 2.08
CA PHE A 60 -19.06 -6.07 1.59
C PHE A 60 -17.59 -5.94 1.99
N LEU A 61 -17.22 -6.41 3.18
CA LEU A 61 -15.82 -6.45 3.64
C LEU A 61 -14.98 -7.35 2.73
N LEU A 62 -15.48 -8.54 2.40
CA LEU A 62 -14.81 -9.45 1.47
C LEU A 62 -14.72 -8.85 0.06
N ALA A 63 -15.82 -8.27 -0.45
CA ALA A 63 -15.85 -7.66 -1.77
C ALA A 63 -14.87 -6.49 -1.90
N THR A 64 -14.83 -5.60 -0.90
CA THR A 64 -13.90 -4.46 -0.87
C THR A 64 -12.45 -4.90 -0.72
N SER A 65 -12.17 -5.92 0.11
CA SER A 65 -10.85 -6.52 0.25
C SER A 65 -10.36 -7.13 -1.08
N ALA A 66 -11.22 -7.91 -1.75
CA ALA A 66 -10.91 -8.51 -3.03
C ALA A 66 -10.67 -7.44 -4.12
N ALA A 67 -11.49 -6.39 -4.16
CA ALA A 67 -11.31 -5.26 -5.07
C ALA A 67 -9.99 -4.52 -4.82
N LEU A 68 -9.64 -4.29 -3.55
CA LEU A 68 -8.37 -3.66 -3.18
C LEU A 68 -7.18 -4.49 -3.65
N ILE A 69 -7.19 -5.81 -3.41
CA ILE A 69 -6.13 -6.71 -3.87
C ILE A 69 -6.06 -6.70 -5.41
N ALA A 70 -7.18 -6.87 -6.10
CA ALA A 70 -7.22 -6.92 -7.56
C ALA A 70 -6.71 -5.63 -8.21
N VAL A 71 -7.10 -4.47 -7.69
CA VAL A 71 -6.62 -3.16 -8.16
C VAL A 71 -5.12 -3.01 -7.98
N ASN A 72 -4.58 -3.39 -6.81
CA ASN A 72 -3.15 -3.31 -6.54
C ASN A 72 -2.35 -4.30 -7.38
N MET A 73 -2.85 -5.53 -7.57
CA MET A 73 -2.23 -6.50 -8.48
C MET A 73 -2.22 -5.99 -9.93
N LEU A 74 -3.34 -5.46 -10.43
CA LEU A 74 -3.43 -4.89 -11.78
C LEU A 74 -2.44 -3.75 -11.98
N ALA A 75 -2.35 -2.83 -11.02
CA ALA A 75 -1.39 -1.73 -11.08
C ALA A 75 0.06 -2.25 -11.04
N GLY A 76 0.35 -3.21 -10.17
CA GLY A 76 1.66 -3.84 -10.09
C GLY A 76 2.05 -4.55 -11.40
N TYR A 77 1.14 -5.32 -12.02
CA TYR A 77 1.38 -5.93 -13.33
C TYR A 77 1.66 -4.89 -14.42
N ARG A 78 0.94 -3.77 -14.43
CA ARG A 78 1.20 -2.67 -15.39
C ARG A 78 2.57 -2.02 -15.20
N MET A 79 3.12 -2.05 -13.99
CA MET A 79 4.46 -1.56 -13.68
C MET A 79 5.56 -2.61 -13.87
N GLY A 80 5.21 -3.85 -14.23
CA GLY A 80 6.16 -4.98 -14.26
C GLY A 80 6.59 -5.45 -12.88
N ALA A 81 5.86 -5.05 -11.84
CA ALA A 81 6.25 -5.18 -10.44
C ALA A 81 5.02 -5.50 -9.55
N PRO A 82 4.46 -6.73 -9.65
CA PRO A 82 3.16 -7.08 -9.06
C PRO A 82 3.09 -6.99 -7.53
N PHE A 83 4.23 -7.08 -6.84
CA PHE A 83 4.31 -7.14 -5.37
C PHE A 83 5.20 -6.05 -4.77
N THR A 84 5.55 -5.02 -5.53
CA THR A 84 6.43 -3.96 -5.01
C THR A 84 5.67 -3.02 -4.10
N LEU A 85 6.19 -2.83 -2.90
CA LEU A 85 5.78 -1.77 -1.99
C LEU A 85 6.69 -0.54 -2.16
N PRO A 86 6.15 0.68 -2.08
CA PRO A 86 6.96 1.89 -2.09
C PRO A 86 7.94 1.93 -0.93
N THR A 87 9.13 2.50 -1.14
CA THR A 87 10.11 2.65 -0.06
C THR A 87 9.93 3.94 0.76
N SER A 88 9.08 4.86 0.27
CA SER A 88 8.81 6.15 0.92
C SER A 88 8.24 5.96 2.33
N ARG A 89 9.03 6.31 3.35
CA ARG A 89 8.63 6.23 4.77
C ARG A 89 7.35 7.01 5.06
N ALA A 90 7.18 8.17 4.43
CA ALA A 90 5.98 8.98 4.59
C ALA A 90 4.75 8.25 4.03
N PHE A 91 4.86 7.64 2.84
CA PHE A 91 3.77 6.83 2.28
C PHE A 91 3.45 5.64 3.19
N LEU A 92 4.46 4.89 3.64
CA LEU A 92 4.27 3.73 4.50
C LEU A 92 3.63 4.09 5.84
N ALA A 93 4.04 5.21 6.46
CA ALA A 93 3.43 5.71 7.69
C ALA A 93 1.96 6.09 7.46
N SER A 94 1.65 6.79 6.38
CA SER A 94 0.27 7.15 6.02
C SER A 94 -0.61 5.95 5.69
N ALA A 95 -0.09 4.97 4.94
CA ALA A 95 -0.79 3.72 4.65
C ALA A 95 -1.03 2.90 5.94
N GLY A 96 -0.04 2.88 6.84
CA GLY A 96 -0.17 2.27 8.17
C GLY A 96 -1.24 2.96 9.01
N ALA A 97 -1.29 4.30 9.01
CA ALA A 97 -2.34 5.06 9.69
C ALA A 97 -3.74 4.77 9.10
N ALA A 98 -3.85 4.66 7.78
CA ALA A 98 -5.10 4.26 7.13
C ALA A 98 -5.54 2.85 7.55
N GLY A 99 -4.61 1.89 7.60
CA GLY A 99 -4.87 0.54 8.12
C GLY A 99 -5.26 0.53 9.61
N ALA A 100 -4.63 1.38 10.42
CA ALA A 100 -4.98 1.55 11.83
C ALA A 100 -6.41 2.08 12.00
N CYS A 101 -6.87 2.99 11.14
CA CYS A 101 -8.26 3.44 11.11
C CYS A 101 -9.24 2.29 10.83
N VAL A 102 -8.94 1.42 9.85
CA VAL A 102 -9.75 0.23 9.54
C VAL A 102 -9.84 -0.70 10.75
N LEU A 103 -8.70 -1.00 11.39
CA LEU A 103 -8.65 -1.85 12.58
C LEU A 103 -9.39 -1.24 13.77
N THR A 104 -9.26 0.07 13.95
CA THR A 104 -9.95 0.78 15.02
C THR A 104 -11.46 0.80 14.78
N ALA A 105 -11.91 0.87 13.52
CA ALA A 105 -13.33 0.80 13.18
C ALA A 105 -13.90 -0.60 13.47
N PHE A 106 -13.15 -1.66 13.19
CA PHE A 106 -13.51 -3.02 13.58
C PHE A 106 -13.72 -3.14 15.10
N ILE A 107 -12.78 -2.61 15.89
CA ILE A 107 -12.90 -2.61 17.36
C ILE A 107 -14.08 -1.74 17.81
N ALA A 108 -14.24 -0.55 17.22
CA ALA A 108 -15.31 0.38 17.58
C ALA A 108 -16.70 -0.20 17.32
N ALA A 109 -16.87 -0.99 16.25
CA ALA A 109 -18.14 -1.64 15.94
C ALA A 109 -18.60 -2.61 17.04
N ASP A 110 -17.68 -3.19 17.81
CA ASP A 110 -17.99 -4.06 18.94
C ASP A 110 -18.23 -3.26 20.25
N LEU A 111 -17.57 -2.11 20.39
CA LEU A 111 -17.62 -1.29 21.61
C LEU A 111 -18.77 -0.27 21.65
N THR A 112 -19.35 0.08 20.50
CA THR A 112 -20.41 1.09 20.43
C THR A 112 -21.45 0.79 19.36
N ALA A 113 -22.71 1.02 19.69
CA ALA A 113 -23.83 0.97 18.74
C ALA A 113 -23.94 2.25 17.88
N GLN A 114 -23.14 3.28 18.17
CA GLN A 114 -23.19 4.54 17.45
C GLN A 114 -22.37 4.44 16.15
N PRO A 115 -22.94 4.76 14.97
CA PRO A 115 -22.24 4.59 13.69
C PRO A 115 -21.27 5.72 13.35
N TRP A 116 -21.40 6.90 13.98
CA TRP A 116 -20.59 8.08 13.65
C TRP A 116 -19.06 7.89 13.81
N PRO A 117 -18.52 7.14 14.80
CA PRO A 117 -17.08 6.93 14.91
C PRO A 117 -16.51 6.17 13.70
N ILE A 118 -17.27 5.20 13.18
CA ILE A 118 -16.88 4.42 12.00
C ILE A 118 -16.83 5.33 10.76
N VAL A 119 -17.80 6.23 10.61
CA VAL A 119 -17.81 7.21 9.51
C VAL A 119 -16.60 8.15 9.59
N VAL A 120 -16.26 8.65 10.78
CA VAL A 120 -15.08 9.50 10.98
C VAL A 120 -13.79 8.73 10.64
N LEU A 121 -13.68 7.47 11.08
CA LEU A 121 -12.53 6.61 10.78
C LEU A 121 -12.42 6.30 9.29
N ALA A 122 -13.54 6.12 8.59
CA ALA A 122 -13.55 5.89 7.14
C ALA A 122 -13.02 7.10 6.37
N ILE A 123 -13.46 8.32 6.76
CA ILE A 123 -12.94 9.57 6.19
C ILE A 123 -11.45 9.70 6.48
N ALA A 124 -11.03 9.42 7.72
CA ALA A 124 -9.62 9.47 8.10
C ALA A 124 -8.76 8.47 7.32
N ALA A 125 -9.23 7.23 7.13
CA ALA A 125 -8.53 6.21 6.35
C ALA A 125 -8.29 6.66 4.91
N ALA A 126 -9.33 7.18 4.24
CA ALA A 126 -9.23 7.71 2.90
C ALA A 126 -8.29 8.92 2.82
N ALA A 127 -8.39 9.85 3.77
CA ALA A 127 -7.57 11.06 3.82
C ALA A 127 -6.09 10.73 4.05
N PHE A 128 -5.76 9.83 4.99
CA PHE A 128 -4.39 9.39 5.22
C PHE A 128 -3.80 8.72 3.98
N TYR A 129 -4.56 7.82 3.32
CA TYR A 129 -4.07 7.16 2.12
C TYR A 129 -3.80 8.16 0.98
N LEU A 130 -4.69 9.14 0.77
CA LEU A 130 -4.50 10.21 -0.21
C LEU A 130 -3.26 11.07 0.11
N ALA A 131 -3.10 11.47 1.38
CA ALA A 131 -1.94 12.24 1.81
C ALA A 131 -0.63 11.46 1.58
N GLY A 132 -0.63 10.15 1.87
CA GLY A 132 0.45 9.24 1.55
C GLY A 132 0.73 9.22 0.05
N GLY A 133 -0.29 9.08 -0.79
CA GLY A 133 -0.17 9.08 -2.25
C GLY A 133 0.47 10.37 -2.80
N VAL A 134 0.10 11.52 -2.25
CA VAL A 134 0.75 12.81 -2.56
C VAL A 134 2.23 12.78 -2.17
N ALA A 135 2.57 12.28 -0.97
CA ALA A 135 3.95 12.17 -0.53
C ALA A 135 4.78 11.23 -1.42
N HIS A 136 4.21 10.09 -1.83
CA HIS A 136 4.86 9.15 -2.74
C HIS A 136 5.11 9.75 -4.13
N ARG A 137 4.12 10.44 -4.72
CA ARG A 137 4.31 11.10 -6.02
C ARG A 137 5.39 12.18 -5.97
N ARG A 138 5.48 12.90 -4.85
CA ARG A 138 6.56 13.87 -4.62
C ARG A 138 7.93 13.21 -4.51
N SER A 139 8.03 12.03 -3.88
CA SER A 139 9.31 11.32 -3.76
C SER A 139 9.78 10.69 -5.08
N THR A 140 8.86 10.35 -5.99
CA THR A 140 9.18 9.71 -7.28
C THR A 140 9.35 10.70 -8.45
N GLY A 141 9.19 12.01 -8.21
CA GLY A 141 9.39 13.04 -9.24
C GLY A 141 8.33 13.08 -10.34
N ALA A 142 7.19 12.39 -10.16
CA ALA A 142 6.12 12.36 -11.14
C ALA A 142 5.50 13.78 -11.33
N PRO A 143 5.25 14.24 -12.57
CA PRO A 143 4.62 15.54 -12.83
C PRO A 143 3.23 15.58 -12.18
N ARG A 144 2.84 16.74 -11.62
CA ARG A 144 1.62 16.93 -10.81
C ARG A 144 0.35 16.48 -11.51
#